data_AF-A0A6G0YEN4-F1
#
_entry.id   AF-A0A6G0YEN4-F1
#
_cell.length_a   1.000
_cell.length_b   1.000
_cell.length_c   1.000
_cell.angle_alpha   90.00
_cell.angle_beta   90.00
_cell.angle_gamma   90.00
#
_symmetry.space_group_name_H-M   'P 1'
#
loop_
_entity.id
_entity.type
_entity.pdbx_description
1 polymer ?
#
loop_
_entity_poly.entity_id
_entity_poly.type
_entity_poly.pdbx_seq_one_letter_code
_entity_poly.pdbx_strand_id
1 'polypeptide(L)'
;MFSDPGTVPLSHTNVSLSDLRQVNEPLVKREDWTMCTRCEAYRPPRAHHCRICKRCIRRMDHHCPWINNCVGEKNQKYFVQFLFFVCIISAYTIMLVIMSWVRECRQCKLYDMDTRQTQVLHSVILIMESALFGMFVIAILYDQ
;
A
#
# COMPACT_ATOMS: atom_id res chain seq x y z
N MET A 1 -3.29 -3.11 -6.94
CA MET A 1 -2.05 -3.92 -6.90
C MET A 1 -2.43 -5.40 -6.85
N PHE A 2 -2.15 -6.18 -7.90
CA PHE A 2 -2.54 -7.59 -8.02
C PHE A 2 -1.66 -8.58 -7.24
N SER A 3 -0.76 -8.10 -6.38
CA SER A 3 0.13 -8.96 -5.60
C SER A 3 -0.63 -9.70 -4.51
N ASP A 4 -0.22 -10.94 -4.22
CA ASP A 4 -0.71 -11.66 -3.04
C ASP A 4 -0.17 -10.95 -1.78
N PRO A 5 -1.05 -10.44 -0.89
CA PRO A 5 -0.62 -9.84 0.38
C PRO A 5 -0.11 -10.87 1.40
N GLY A 6 -0.25 -12.17 1.12
CA GLY A 6 0.01 -13.25 2.06
C GLY A 6 -1.29 -13.86 2.56
N THR A 7 -2.18 -14.22 1.64
CA THR A 7 -3.44 -14.87 1.98
C THR A 7 -3.18 -16.17 2.72
N VAL A 8 -3.86 -16.38 3.85
CA VAL A 8 -3.86 -17.66 4.56
C VAL A 8 -4.73 -18.64 3.76
N PRO A 9 -4.19 -19.78 3.29
CA PRO A 9 -5.00 -20.79 2.60
C PRO A 9 -6.14 -21.28 3.50
N LEU A 10 -7.34 -21.42 2.95
CA LEU A 10 -8.44 -22.10 3.64
C LEU A 10 -8.06 -23.58 3.74
N SER A 11 -7.90 -24.12 4.94
CA SER A 11 -7.78 -25.57 5.09
C SER A 11 -9.17 -26.18 4.88
N HIS A 12 -9.52 -26.46 3.62
CA HIS A 12 -10.68 -27.30 3.31
C HIS A 12 -10.48 -28.76 3.72
N THR A 13 -9.26 -29.14 4.07
CA THR A 13 -8.99 -30.35 4.81
C THR A 13 -9.39 -30.11 6.25
N ASN A 14 -10.30 -30.95 6.74
CA ASN A 14 -10.33 -31.35 8.14
C ASN A 14 -8.89 -31.78 8.48
N VAL A 15 -8.06 -30.85 8.93
CA VAL A 15 -6.73 -31.17 9.42
C VAL A 15 -7.00 -31.91 10.71
N SER A 16 -7.16 -33.21 10.56
CA SER A 16 -7.34 -34.13 11.65
C SER A 16 -6.11 -33.95 12.54
N LEU A 17 -6.29 -34.00 13.86
CA LEU A 17 -5.17 -33.94 14.80
C LEU A 17 -4.06 -34.97 14.44
N SER A 18 -4.44 -36.02 13.70
CA SER A 18 -3.57 -37.03 13.08
C SER A 18 -2.63 -36.49 11.99
N ASP A 19 -3.07 -35.62 11.07
CA ASP A 19 -2.20 -35.06 10.03
C ASP A 19 -1.15 -34.10 10.59
N LEU A 20 -1.42 -33.53 11.77
CA LEU A 20 -0.47 -32.69 12.52
C LEU A 20 0.61 -33.49 13.25
N ARG A 21 0.42 -34.80 13.42
CA ARG A 21 1.41 -35.69 14.06
C ARG A 21 2.42 -36.27 13.08
N GLN A 22 2.16 -36.20 11.76
CA GLN A 22 2.97 -36.91 10.77
C GLN A 22 4.17 -36.09 10.24
N VAL A 23 4.24 -34.79 10.53
CA VAL A 23 5.41 -33.96 10.20
C VAL A 23 6.28 -33.86 11.44
N ASN A 24 7.34 -34.67 11.49
CA ASN A 24 8.36 -34.70 12.53
C ASN A 24 9.30 -33.48 12.43
N GLU A 25 8.75 -32.29 12.25
CA GLU A 25 9.46 -31.01 12.39
C GLU A 25 9.40 -30.61 13.86
N PRO A 26 10.52 -30.16 14.46
CA PRO A 26 10.57 -29.81 15.88
C PRO A 26 9.43 -28.82 16.16
N LEU A 27 8.66 -29.14 17.19
CA LEU A 27 7.50 -28.41 17.69
C LEU A 27 7.84 -26.92 17.89
N VAL A 28 7.83 -26.15 16.81
CA VAL A 28 7.68 -24.70 16.88
C VAL A 28 6.32 -24.52 17.51
N LYS A 29 6.32 -24.25 18.83
CA LYS A 29 5.15 -24.00 19.66
C LYS A 29 4.08 -23.29 18.85
N ARG A 30 3.03 -24.02 18.47
CA ARG A 30 1.82 -23.46 17.82
C ARG A 30 0.93 -22.74 18.83
N GLU A 31 1.47 -22.29 19.96
CA GLU A 31 0.72 -21.75 21.11
C GLU A 31 -0.08 -20.48 20.76
N ASP A 32 0.26 -19.78 19.66
CA ASP A 32 -0.37 -18.51 19.29
C ASP A 32 -1.30 -18.59 18.06
N TRP A 33 -1.62 -19.79 17.56
CA TRP A 33 -2.59 -19.92 16.46
C TRP A 33 -4.00 -19.64 16.98
N THR A 34 -4.77 -18.84 16.25
CA THR A 34 -6.14 -18.47 16.64
C THR A 34 -7.14 -18.94 15.59
N MET A 35 -8.41 -19.12 15.96
CA MET A 35 -9.47 -19.50 15.01
C MET A 35 -10.11 -18.25 14.40
N CYS A 36 -10.29 -18.21 13.08
CA CYS A 36 -11.12 -17.20 12.43
C CYS A 36 -12.54 -17.75 12.24
N THR A 37 -13.53 -17.19 12.94
CA THR A 37 -14.94 -17.61 12.82
C THR A 37 -15.55 -17.31 11.45
N ARG A 38 -15.05 -16.30 10.73
CA ARG A 38 -15.55 -15.91 9.40
C ARG A 38 -15.07 -16.82 8.27
N CYS A 39 -13.86 -17.36 8.41
CA CYS A 39 -13.25 -18.26 7.42
C CYS A 39 -13.29 -19.72 7.85
N GLU A 40 -13.75 -20.00 9.08
CA GLU A 40 -13.78 -21.33 9.70
C GLU A 40 -12.43 -22.06 9.62
N ALA A 41 -11.35 -21.30 9.74
CA ALA A 41 -9.98 -21.79 9.59
C ALA A 41 -9.05 -21.23 10.66
N TYR A 42 -8.08 -22.04 11.08
CA TYR A 42 -7.01 -21.59 11.95
C TYR A 42 -6.10 -20.61 11.22
N ARG A 43 -5.83 -19.46 11.86
CA ARG A 43 -4.94 -18.42 11.36
C ARG A 43 -3.63 -18.42 12.16
N PRO A 44 -2.49 -18.29 11.48
CA PRO A 44 -1.20 -18.20 12.15
C PRO A 44 -1.09 -16.91 12.98
N PRO A 45 -0.08 -16.80 13.86
CA PRO A 45 0.13 -15.61 14.68
C PRO A 45 0.25 -14.35 13.81
N ARG A 46 -0.33 -13.23 14.29
CA ARG A 46 -0.40 -11.93 13.59
C ARG A 46 -1.18 -11.92 12.27
N ALA A 47 -1.92 -12.98 11.95
CA ALA A 47 -2.85 -12.95 10.83
C ALA A 47 -4.19 -12.34 11.25
N HIS A 48 -4.77 -11.48 10.39
CA HIS A 48 -6.06 -10.85 10.65
C HIS A 48 -7.02 -11.09 9.46
N HIS A 49 -8.32 -11.13 9.77
CA HIS A 49 -9.35 -11.28 8.74
C HIS A 49 -9.73 -9.90 8.21
N CYS A 50 -9.50 -9.67 6.93
CA CYS A 50 -9.96 -8.45 6.28
C CYS A 50 -11.42 -8.63 5.85
N ARG A 51 -12.32 -7.80 6.39
CA ARG A 51 -13.76 -7.83 6.06
C ARG A 51 -14.03 -7.44 4.60
N ILE A 52 -13.20 -6.57 4.03
CA ILE A 52 -13.33 -6.06 2.66
C ILE A 52 -12.87 -7.14 1.67
N CYS A 53 -11.68 -7.72 1.86
CA CYS A 53 -11.16 -8.79 1.00
C CYS A 53 -11.79 -10.17 1.30
N LYS A 54 -12.53 -10.32 2.41
CA LYS A 54 -13.18 -11.57 2.87
C LYS A 54 -12.21 -12.76 3.00
N ARG A 55 -10.99 -12.49 3.46
CA ARG A 55 -9.93 -13.49 3.62
C ARG A 55 -8.98 -13.13 4.76
N CYS A 56 -8.35 -14.13 5.35
CA CYS A 56 -7.30 -13.93 6.35
C CYS A 56 -5.97 -13.60 5.66
N ILE A 57 -5.29 -12.56 6.12
CA ILE A 57 -4.00 -12.08 5.60
C ILE A 57 -2.93 -12.23 6.68
N ARG A 58 -1.78 -12.83 6.33
CA ARG A 58 -0.62 -13.01 7.21
C ARG A 58 0.07 -11.68 7.47
N ARG A 59 0.40 -11.40 8.73
CA ARG A 59 0.96 -10.12 9.19
C ARG A 59 0.26 -8.94 8.52
N MET A 60 -1.07 -8.98 8.56
CA MET A 60 -1.89 -7.94 7.97
C MET A 60 -1.53 -6.61 8.63
N ASP A 61 -1.21 -5.63 7.80
CA ASP A 61 -1.03 -4.25 8.21
C ASP A 61 -2.41 -3.58 8.13
N HIS A 62 -2.88 -3.25 6.92
CA HIS A 62 -4.19 -2.65 6.70
C HIS A 62 -4.80 -3.07 5.35
N HIS A 63 -6.07 -2.71 5.12
CA HIS A 63 -6.66 -2.77 3.78
C HIS A 63 -6.58 -1.40 3.14
N CYS A 64 -5.82 -1.28 2.05
CA CYS A 64 -5.62 0.00 1.40
C CYS A 64 -6.57 0.13 0.19
N PRO A 65 -7.57 1.04 0.23
CA PRO A 65 -8.52 1.22 -0.87
C PRO A 65 -7.84 1.65 -2.17
N TRP A 66 -6.74 2.38 -2.06
CA TRP A 66 -5.99 2.97 -3.18
C TRP A 66 -5.28 1.95 -4.05
N ILE A 67 -4.81 0.85 -3.45
CA ILE A 67 -4.29 -0.30 -4.20
C ILE A 67 -5.36 -1.39 -4.37
N ASN A 68 -6.58 -1.15 -3.87
CA ASN A 68 -7.70 -2.09 -3.81
C ASN A 68 -7.28 -3.48 -3.32
N ASN A 69 -6.44 -3.52 -2.27
CA ASN A 69 -5.86 -4.75 -1.74
C ASN A 69 -5.35 -4.54 -0.31
N CYS A 70 -5.15 -5.63 0.42
CA CYS A 70 -4.46 -5.57 1.70
C CYS A 70 -2.96 -5.34 1.52
N VAL A 71 -2.36 -4.68 2.50
CA VAL A 71 -0.92 -4.67 2.74
C VAL A 71 -0.65 -5.73 3.81
N GLY A 72 0.24 -6.66 3.51
CA GLY A 72 0.58 -7.77 4.40
C GLY A 72 1.97 -8.33 4.11
N GLU A 73 2.31 -9.45 4.73
CA GLU A 73 3.65 -10.04 4.75
C GLU A 73 4.33 -10.09 3.36
N LYS A 74 3.60 -10.48 2.32
CA LYS A 74 4.20 -10.73 1.00
C LYS A 74 4.28 -9.49 0.10
N ASN A 75 3.52 -8.43 0.40
CA ASN A 75 3.50 -7.24 -0.45
C ASN A 75 3.89 -5.93 0.25
N GLN A 76 4.13 -5.95 1.56
CA GLN A 76 4.56 -4.79 2.33
C GLN A 76 5.79 -4.10 1.73
N LYS A 77 6.81 -4.86 1.29
CA LYS A 77 8.02 -4.28 0.67
C LYS A 77 7.71 -3.47 -0.58
N TYR A 78 6.77 -3.95 -1.41
CA TYR A 78 6.40 -3.27 -2.64
C TYR A 78 5.54 -2.04 -2.36
N PHE A 79 4.72 -2.09 -1.30
CA PHE A 79 3.98 -0.93 -0.84
C PHE A 79 4.92 0.19 -0.37
N VAL A 80 5.95 -0.15 0.44
CA VAL A 80 6.97 0.81 0.85
C VAL A 80 7.75 1.36 -0.36
N GLN A 81 8.10 0.50 -1.32
CA GLN A 81 8.77 0.93 -2.55
C GLN A 81 7.88 1.87 -3.40
N PHE A 82 6.58 1.60 -3.47
CA PHE A 82 5.61 2.48 -4.10
C PHE A 82 5.60 3.86 -3.44
N LEU A 83 5.52 3.93 -2.11
CA LEU A 83 5.58 5.21 -1.38
C LEU A 83 6.88 5.97 -1.64
N PHE A 84 8.01 5.26 -1.66
CA PHE A 84 9.30 5.87 -1.96
C PHE A 84 9.36 6.51 -3.35
N PHE A 85 8.87 5.81 -4.38
CA PHE A 85 8.84 6.37 -5.74
C PHE A 85 7.86 7.54 -5.88
N VAL A 86 6.71 7.49 -5.21
CA VAL A 86 5.79 8.63 -5.14
C VAL A 86 6.52 9.84 -4.57
N CYS A 87 7.18 9.71 -3.41
CA CYS A 87 7.95 10.81 -2.81
C CYS A 87 9.01 11.40 -3.76
N ILE A 88 9.75 10.55 -4.51
CA ILE A 88 10.74 11.04 -5.49
C ILE A 88 10.07 11.83 -6.60
N ILE A 89 8.98 11.32 -7.17
CA ILE A 89 8.26 11.98 -8.27
C ILE A 89 7.67 13.31 -7.79
N SER A 90 7.08 13.36 -6.60
CA SER A 90 6.57 14.61 -6.01
C SER A 90 7.71 15.62 -5.81
N ALA A 91 8.86 15.20 -5.26
CA ALA A 91 10.03 16.08 -5.09
C ALA A 91 10.59 16.59 -6.43
N TYR A 92 10.69 15.72 -7.45
CA TYR A 92 11.12 16.10 -8.79
C TYR A 92 10.15 17.12 -9.41
N THR A 93 8.84 16.92 -9.25
CA THR A 93 7.81 17.84 -9.77
C THR A 93 7.88 19.20 -9.07
N ILE A 94 8.04 19.23 -7.74
CA ILE A 94 8.26 20.46 -6.96
C ILE A 94 9.50 21.21 -7.48
N MET A 95 10.61 20.51 -7.69
CA MET A 95 11.83 21.09 -8.23
C MET A 95 11.58 21.72 -9.62
N LEU A 96 10.92 21.01 -10.53
CA LEU A 96 10.60 21.55 -11.86
C LEU A 96 9.74 22.81 -11.78
N VAL A 97 8.73 22.82 -10.92
CA VAL A 97 7.87 23.99 -10.68
C VAL A 97 8.72 25.16 -10.17
N ILE A 98 9.51 24.97 -9.11
CA ILE A 98 10.39 26.03 -8.57
C ILE A 98 11.32 26.56 -9.65
N MET A 99 12.00 25.70 -10.40
CA MET A 99 12.91 26.10 -11.46
C MET A 99 12.21 26.89 -12.57
N SER A 100 10.95 26.55 -12.87
CA SER A 100 10.16 27.26 -13.86
C SER A 100 9.69 28.63 -13.40
N TRP A 101 9.46 28.84 -12.09
CA TRP A 101 9.06 30.15 -11.54
C TRP A 101 10.27 31.04 -11.21
N VAL A 102 11.41 30.45 -10.82
CA VAL A 102 12.62 31.19 -10.41
C VAL A 102 13.48 31.61 -11.62
N ARG A 103 13.46 30.85 -12.72
CA ARG A 103 14.15 31.25 -13.96
C ARG A 103 13.35 32.33 -14.68
N GLU A 104 13.49 33.58 -14.26
CA GLU A 104 13.00 34.74 -15.01
C GLU A 104 13.81 34.92 -16.30
N CYS A 105 13.26 34.47 -17.44
CA CYS A 105 13.85 34.79 -18.73
C CYS A 105 13.29 36.12 -19.24
N ARG A 106 14.04 37.21 -19.00
CA ARG A 106 13.75 38.58 -19.49
C ARG A 106 13.56 38.67 -21.01
N GLN A 107 14.00 37.65 -21.77
CA GLN A 107 13.93 37.57 -23.24
C GLN A 107 12.71 36.80 -23.79
N CYS A 108 11.90 36.13 -22.97
CA CYS A 108 10.90 35.15 -23.43
C CYS A 108 9.48 35.68 -23.71
N LYS A 109 9.25 37.01 -23.73
CA LYS A 109 7.90 37.61 -23.88
C LYS A 109 7.10 37.18 -25.14
N LEU A 110 7.72 36.52 -26.12
CA LEU A 110 7.07 35.99 -27.34
C LEU A 110 6.72 34.48 -27.28
N TYR A 111 7.33 33.71 -26.37
CA TYR A 111 7.02 32.28 -26.09
C TYR A 111 6.23 32.14 -24.76
N ASP A 112 5.70 33.27 -24.29
CA ASP A 112 5.27 33.54 -22.92
C ASP A 112 3.93 32.88 -22.56
N MET A 113 3.00 32.78 -23.52
CA MET A 113 1.66 32.25 -23.25
C MET A 113 1.64 30.73 -23.05
N ASP A 114 2.32 29.96 -23.89
CA ASP A 114 2.36 28.49 -23.80
C ASP A 114 3.15 28.01 -22.56
N THR A 115 4.28 28.66 -22.28
CA THR A 115 5.10 28.38 -21.08
C THR A 115 4.36 28.72 -19.81
N ARG A 116 3.67 29.88 -19.76
CA ARG A 116 2.90 30.29 -18.58
C ARG A 116 1.67 29.42 -18.37
N GLN A 117 1.00 29.00 -19.43
CA GLN A 117 -0.09 28.01 -19.34
C GLN A 117 0.44 26.67 -18.81
N THR A 118 1.56 26.19 -19.32
CA THR A 118 2.24 24.98 -18.86
C THR A 118 2.64 25.08 -17.38
N GLN A 119 3.18 26.22 -16.95
CA GLN A 119 3.52 26.51 -15.55
C GLN A 119 2.30 26.46 -14.62
N VAL A 120 1.22 27.13 -15.00
CA VAL A 120 -0.02 27.14 -14.23
C VAL A 120 -0.61 25.73 -14.18
N LEU A 121 -0.63 25.01 -15.30
CA LEU A 121 -1.10 23.64 -15.37
C LEU A 121 -0.31 22.70 -14.45
N HIS A 122 1.03 22.73 -14.51
CA HIS A 122 1.87 21.91 -13.62
C HIS A 122 1.69 22.28 -12.15
N SER A 123 1.55 23.56 -11.83
CA SER A 123 1.33 24.03 -10.45
C SER A 123 -0.04 23.53 -9.93
N VAL A 124 -1.09 23.58 -10.75
CA VAL A 124 -2.41 23.05 -10.41
C VAL A 124 -2.37 21.54 -10.24
N ILE A 125 -1.70 20.81 -11.13
CA ILE A 125 -1.53 19.34 -11.03
C ILE A 125 -0.82 18.99 -9.72
N LEU A 126 0.25 19.70 -9.35
CA LEU A 126 0.99 19.46 -8.11
C LEU A 126 0.11 19.70 -6.86
N ILE A 127 -0.73 20.74 -6.86
CA ILE A 127 -1.67 20.99 -5.76
C ILE A 127 -2.67 19.84 -5.63
N MET A 128 -3.23 19.37 -6.76
CA MET A 128 -4.15 18.23 -6.77
C MET A 128 -3.47 16.94 -6.28
N GLU A 129 -2.26 16.65 -6.78
CA GLU A 129 -1.48 15.48 -6.37
C GLU A 129 -1.16 15.52 -4.87
N SER A 130 -0.73 16.68 -4.35
CA SER A 130 -0.44 16.89 -2.93
C SER A 130 -1.69 16.71 -2.07
N ALA A 131 -2.86 17.20 -2.51
CA ALA A 131 -4.11 17.01 -1.79
C ALA A 131 -4.55 15.54 -1.77
N LEU A 132 -4.45 14.84 -2.90
CA LEU A 132 -4.75 13.41 -3.00
C LEU A 132 -3.81 12.57 -2.12
N PHE A 133 -2.50 12.85 -2.16
CA PHE A 133 -1.52 12.18 -1.33
C PHE A 133 -1.71 12.49 0.16
N GLY A 134 -2.03 13.74 0.52
CA GLY A 134 -2.37 14.12 1.89
C GLY A 134 -3.59 13.38 2.43
N MET A 135 -4.68 13.32 1.64
CA MET A 135 -5.86 12.53 1.99
C MET A 135 -5.54 11.04 2.13
N PHE A 136 -4.71 10.49 1.26
CA PHE A 136 -4.22 9.11 1.34
C PHE A 136 -3.50 8.84 2.67
N VAL A 137 -2.56 9.70 3.06
CA VAL A 137 -1.80 9.56 4.31
C VAL A 137 -2.72 9.67 5.53
N ILE A 138 -3.62 10.66 5.55
CA ILE A 138 -4.57 10.84 6.66
C ILE A 138 -5.48 9.60 6.81
N ALA A 139 -6.01 9.08 5.70
CA ALA A 139 -6.87 7.90 5.73
C ALA A 139 -6.12 6.68 6.28
N ILE A 140 -4.85 6.49 5.91
CA ILE A 140 -4.02 5.40 6.46
C ILE A 140 -3.74 5.61 7.94
N LEU A 141 -3.37 6.82 8.36
CA LEU A 141 -3.10 7.12 9.77
C LEU A 141 -4.33 6.90 10.68
N TYR A 142 -5.53 7.04 10.13
CA TYR A 142 -6.77 6.76 10.85
C TYR A 142 -7.15 5.27 10.87
N ASP A 143 -6.67 4.48 9.90
CA ASP A 143 -6.97 3.04 9.76
C ASP A 143 -5.93 2.12 10.45
N GLN A 144 -4.87 2.70 11.03
CA GLN A 144 -3.85 2.03 11.86
C GLN A 144 -4.27 1.98 13.33
#